data_AF-A0A9E4EPC6-F1
#
_entry.id   AF-A0A9E4EPC6-F1
#
_cell.length_a   1.000
_cell.length_b   1.000
_cell.length_c   1.000
_cell.angle_alpha   90.00
_cell.angle_beta   90.00
_cell.angle_gamma   90.00
#
_symmetry.space_group_name_H-M   'P 1'
#
loop_
_entity.id
_entity.type
_entity.pdbx_description
1 polymer ?
#
loop_
_entity_poly.entity_id
_entity_poly.type
_entity_poly.pdbx_seq_one_letter_code
_entity_poly.pdbx_strand_id
1 'polypeptide(L)'
;MKRQDDQSHHVVMTPACDLVLRNGKPKTDSIIVAEVVSEEAVYSVLKARASDKKQLKRNNYNYCYHWLPKSQVVEGGYLDFRRLQSVSPHRLNHEFVRLDARIAPSFVKDIVSRFSTFYARQGQPVIEES
;
A
#
# COMPACT_ATOMS: atom_id res chain seq x y z
N MET A 1 -0.57 -7.33 -7.06
CA MET A 1 -0.18 -7.05 -8.46
C MET A 1 1.33 -7.01 -8.53
N LYS A 2 1.93 -7.24 -9.69
CA LYS A 2 3.37 -7.02 -9.92
C LYS A 2 3.54 -5.93 -10.97
N ARG A 3 4.45 -4.98 -10.75
CA ARG A 3 4.89 -4.07 -11.81
C ARG A 3 5.73 -4.85 -12.82
N GLN A 4 5.58 -4.55 -14.11
CA GLN A 4 6.28 -5.26 -15.18
C GLN A 4 7.79 -4.94 -15.19
N ASP A 5 8.15 -3.67 -15.04
CA ASP A 5 9.53 -3.19 -15.17
C ASP A 5 10.50 -3.75 -14.14
N ASP A 6 10.10 -3.80 -12.87
CA ASP A 6 10.97 -4.14 -11.74
C ASP A 6 10.47 -5.36 -10.93
N GLN A 7 9.35 -5.97 -11.33
CA GLN A 7 8.71 -7.11 -10.65
C GLN A 7 8.31 -6.82 -9.19
N SER A 8 8.27 -5.56 -8.78
CA SER A 8 7.87 -5.16 -7.43
C SER A 8 6.39 -5.47 -7.17
N HIS A 9 6.08 -5.92 -5.96
CA HIS A 9 4.72 -6.27 -5.57
C HIS A 9 3.97 -5.04 -5.11
N HIS A 10 2.74 -4.87 -5.59
CA HIS A 10 1.89 -3.73 -5.26
C HIS A 10 0.48 -4.17 -4.88
N VAL A 11 -0.15 -3.40 -4.00
CA VAL A 11 -1.53 -3.58 -3.53
C VAL A 11 -2.37 -2.39 -3.94
N VAL A 12 -3.55 -2.66 -4.49
CA VAL A 12 -4.54 -1.62 -4.76
C VAL A 12 -5.23 -1.25 -3.46
N MET A 13 -5.18 0.03 -3.08
CA MET A 13 -5.82 0.59 -1.89
C MET A 13 -7.14 1.28 -2.19
N THR A 14 -7.40 1.63 -3.46
CA THR A 14 -8.69 2.19 -3.87
C THR A 14 -9.82 1.19 -3.57
N PRO A 15 -10.94 1.65 -2.97
CA PRO A 15 -12.08 0.80 -2.68
C PRO A 15 -12.57 0.04 -3.91
N ALA A 16 -12.90 -1.24 -3.73
CA ALA A 16 -13.34 -2.10 -4.83
C ALA A 16 -14.58 -1.54 -5.56
N CYS A 17 -15.48 -0.85 -4.84
CA CYS A 17 -16.68 -0.23 -5.42
C CYS A 17 -16.39 0.89 -6.42
N ASP A 18 -15.25 1.59 -6.28
CA ASP A 18 -14.84 2.63 -7.24
C ASP A 18 -14.16 2.02 -8.48
N LEU A 19 -13.68 0.77 -8.38
CA LEU A 19 -13.02 0.03 -9.46
C LEU A 19 -14.00 -0.79 -10.32
N VAL A 20 -15.24 -0.96 -9.87
CA VAL A 20 -16.27 -1.66 -10.66
C VAL A 20 -16.55 -0.87 -11.95
N LEU A 21 -16.48 -1.55 -13.08
CA LEU A 21 -16.79 -0.97 -14.38
C LEU A 21 -18.29 -0.70 -14.50
N ARG A 22 -18.66 0.55 -14.80
CA ARG A 22 -20.01 0.96 -15.21
C ARG A 22 -19.88 1.63 -16.56
N ASN A 23 -20.62 1.16 -17.56
CA ASN A 23 -20.50 1.62 -18.94
C ASN A 23 -19.04 1.52 -19.48
N GLY A 24 -18.33 0.46 -19.10
CA GLY A 24 -16.96 0.19 -19.56
C GLY A 24 -15.87 1.01 -18.88
N LYS A 25 -16.19 1.91 -17.93
CA LYS A 25 -15.21 2.72 -17.19
C LYS A 25 -15.38 2.55 -15.68
N PRO A 26 -14.29 2.51 -14.90
CA PRO A 26 -14.37 2.61 -13.45
C PRO A 26 -14.88 4.00 -13.05
N LYS A 27 -15.37 4.12 -11.81
CA LYS A 27 -15.88 5.40 -11.30
C LYS A 27 -14.76 6.42 -11.05
N THR A 28 -13.53 5.94 -10.88
CA THR A 28 -12.35 6.76 -10.62
C THR A 28 -11.34 6.71 -11.77
N ASP A 29 -10.74 7.86 -12.06
CA ASP A 29 -9.62 7.98 -12.99
C ASP A 29 -8.26 7.87 -12.30
N SER A 30 -8.25 7.77 -10.96
CA SER A 30 -7.06 7.66 -10.12
C SER A 30 -7.17 6.47 -9.18
N ILE A 31 -6.33 5.46 -9.41
CA ILE A 31 -6.22 4.25 -8.60
C ILE A 31 -4.96 4.37 -7.75
N ILE A 32 -5.11 4.23 -6.44
CA ILE A 32 -3.99 4.25 -5.50
C ILE A 32 -3.43 2.84 -5.37
N VAL A 33 -2.15 2.72 -5.65
CA VAL A 33 -1.36 1.51 -5.42
C VAL A 33 -0.26 1.78 -4.40
N ALA A 34 0.01 0.79 -3.56
CA ALA A 34 1.06 0.80 -2.55
C ALA A 34 2.07 -0.29 -2.82
N GLU A 35 3.36 0.05 -2.80
CA GLU A 35 4.44 -0.92 -2.90
C GLU A 35 4.53 -1.78 -1.61
N VAL A 36 4.75 -3.08 -1.79
CA VAL A 36 5.08 -4.02 -0.71
C VAL A 36 6.60 -4.09 -0.62
N VAL A 37 7.16 -3.61 0.49
CA VAL A 37 8.58 -3.68 0.80
C VAL A 37 8.88 -4.88 1.72
N SER A 38 10.08 -5.46 1.60
CA SER A 38 10.46 -6.62 2.40
C SER A 38 10.62 -6.30 3.88
N GLU A 39 10.52 -7.34 4.71
CA GLU A 39 10.75 -7.23 6.16
C GLU A 39 12.15 -6.68 6.47
N GLU A 40 13.16 -7.19 5.77
CA GLU A 40 14.57 -6.85 5.96
C GLU A 40 14.82 -5.38 5.66
N ALA A 41 14.22 -4.86 4.59
CA ALA A 41 14.33 -3.45 4.21
C ALA A 41 13.77 -2.55 5.32
N VAL A 42 12.58 -2.88 5.85
CA VAL A 42 11.94 -2.11 6.93
C VAL A 42 12.73 -2.21 8.23
N TYR A 43 13.15 -3.41 8.62
CA TYR A 43 13.91 -3.60 9.85
C TYR A 43 15.26 -2.90 9.81
N SER A 44 15.92 -2.87 8.65
CA SER A 44 17.18 -2.14 8.46
C SER A 44 16.97 -0.63 8.64
N VAL A 45 15.97 -0.06 7.96
CA VAL A 45 15.64 1.38 8.06
C VAL A 45 15.28 1.78 9.49
N LEU A 46 14.51 0.95 10.20
CA LEU A 46 14.07 1.24 11.56
C LEU A 46 15.10 0.85 12.64
N LYS A 47 16.18 0.17 12.26
CA LYS A 47 17.12 -0.47 13.21
C LYS A 47 16.36 -1.32 14.25
N ALA A 48 15.36 -2.07 13.78
CA ALA A 48 14.36 -2.72 14.62
C ALA A 48 14.93 -3.88 15.46
N ARG A 49 14.66 -3.86 16.76
CA ARG A 49 14.97 -4.94 17.71
C ARG A 49 13.91 -6.03 17.65
N ALA A 50 14.15 -7.18 18.29
CA ALA A 50 13.21 -8.30 18.30
C ALA A 50 11.80 -7.93 18.83
N SER A 51 11.74 -7.08 19.86
CA SER A 51 10.49 -6.52 20.39
C SER A 51 9.71 -5.73 19.33
N ASP A 52 10.43 -4.92 18.57
CA ASP A 52 9.88 -3.98 17.59
C ASP A 52 9.33 -4.76 16.39
N LYS A 53 10.04 -5.79 15.94
CA LYS A 53 9.60 -6.71 14.87
C LYS A 53 8.25 -7.34 15.19
N LYS A 54 8.05 -7.78 16.45
CA LYS A 54 6.76 -8.35 16.90
C LYS A 54 5.64 -7.32 16.86
N GLN A 55 5.91 -6.08 17.26
CA GLN A 55 4.92 -4.99 17.24
C GLN A 55 4.63 -4.48 15.83
N LEU A 56 5.63 -4.48 14.93
CA LEU A 56 5.47 -4.16 13.51
C LEU A 56 4.53 -5.14 12.81
N LYS A 57 4.70 -6.45 13.03
CA LYS A 57 3.77 -7.47 12.49
C LYS A 57 2.35 -7.38 13.06
N ARG A 58 2.20 -6.72 14.21
CA ARG A 58 0.90 -6.41 14.83
C ARG A 58 0.36 -5.04 14.43
N ASN A 59 1.03 -4.32 13.53
CA ASN A 59 0.63 -3.00 13.08
C ASN A 59 0.58 -1.93 14.20
N ASN A 60 1.34 -2.12 15.29
CA ASN A 60 1.28 -1.33 16.53
C ASN A 60 2.58 -0.59 16.89
N TYR A 61 3.54 -0.46 15.98
CA TYR A 61 4.85 0.18 16.27
C TYR A 61 5.11 1.45 15.47
N ASN A 62 4.92 1.39 14.15
CA ASN A 62 5.14 2.50 13.25
C ASN A 62 3.94 2.66 12.31
N TYR A 63 3.35 3.86 12.30
CA TYR A 63 2.13 4.15 11.55
C TYR A 63 2.35 4.24 10.03
N CYS A 64 3.57 4.48 9.54
CA CYS A 64 3.82 4.52 8.09
C CYS A 64 3.91 3.13 7.45
N TYR A 65 4.07 2.06 8.25
CA TYR A 65 4.19 0.69 7.76
C TYR A 65 2.96 -0.15 8.13
N HIS A 66 2.46 -0.93 7.16
CA HIS A 66 1.39 -1.90 7.37
C HIS A 66 1.81 -3.31 6.96
N TRP A 67 1.92 -4.19 7.94
CA TRP A 67 2.24 -5.60 7.75
C TRP A 67 1.15 -6.31 6.95
N LEU A 68 1.57 -6.99 5.89
CA LEU A 68 0.79 -7.94 5.13
C LEU A 68 1.36 -9.34 5.35
N PRO A 69 0.54 -10.29 5.84
CA PRO A 69 1.00 -11.65 6.04
C PRO A 69 1.33 -12.31 4.69
N LYS A 70 2.21 -13.32 4.76
CA LYS A 70 2.48 -14.22 3.63
C LYS A 70 1.18 -14.85 3.14
N SER A 71 1.04 -14.95 1.83
CA SER A 71 -0.04 -15.65 1.15
C SER A 71 0.54 -16.50 0.01
N GLN A 72 -0.33 -17.18 -0.74
CA GLN A 72 0.10 -17.92 -1.94
C GLN A 72 0.65 -17.02 -3.04
N VAL A 73 0.39 -15.71 -2.97
CA VAL A 73 0.66 -14.76 -4.07
C VAL A 73 1.69 -13.69 -3.70
N VAL A 74 1.89 -13.45 -2.40
CA VAL A 74 2.92 -12.55 -1.88
C VAL A 74 3.64 -13.23 -0.72
N GLU A 75 4.96 -13.13 -0.66
CA GLU A 75 5.79 -13.67 0.43
C GLU A 75 5.52 -12.99 1.79
N GLY A 76 4.69 -11.95 1.81
CA GLY A 76 4.49 -11.06 2.95
C GLY A 76 5.43 -9.86 2.85
N GLY A 77 5.21 -8.88 3.72
CA GLY A 77 5.97 -7.64 3.69
C GLY A 77 5.20 -6.49 4.32
N TYR A 78 5.68 -5.28 4.12
CA TYR A 78 5.01 -4.08 4.62
C TYR A 78 4.57 -3.21 3.45
N LEU A 79 3.36 -2.67 3.52
CA LEU A 79 3.02 -1.48 2.75
C LEU A 79 3.71 -0.29 3.39
N ASP A 80 4.46 0.47 2.60
CA ASP A 80 5.00 1.77 3.01
C ASP A 80 4.07 2.88 2.52
N PHE A 81 3.34 3.51 3.43
CA PHE A 81 2.39 4.58 3.11
C PHE A 81 3.03 5.86 2.55
N ARG A 82 4.36 5.92 2.51
CA ARG A 82 5.12 6.98 1.82
C ARG A 82 5.44 6.62 0.37
N ARG A 83 5.27 5.36 -0.02
CA ARG A 83 5.50 4.84 -1.37
C ARG A 83 4.19 4.49 -2.07
N LEU A 84 3.30 5.48 -2.09
CA LEU A 84 2.02 5.40 -2.79
C LEU A 84 2.14 6.04 -4.15
N GLN A 85 1.43 5.48 -5.11
CA GLN A 85 1.34 6.03 -6.45
C GLN A 85 -0.12 6.07 -6.87
N SER A 86 -0.50 7.20 -7.48
CA SER A 86 -1.73 7.28 -8.25
C SER A 86 -1.43 6.84 -9.68
N VAL A 87 -2.19 5.87 -10.17
CA VAL A 87 -2.11 5.37 -11.54
C VAL A 87 -3.50 5.41 -12.17
N SER A 88 -3.57 5.79 -13.44
CA SER A 88 -4.83 5.73 -14.17
C SER A 88 -5.22 4.28 -14.47
N PRO A 89 -6.51 3.98 -14.74
CA PRO A 89 -6.93 2.63 -15.14
C PRO A 89 -6.16 2.09 -16.35
N HIS A 90 -5.86 2.95 -17.33
CA HIS A 90 -5.03 2.60 -18.48
C HIS A 90 -3.62 2.20 -18.05
N ARG A 91 -2.93 3.06 -17.30
CA ARG A 91 -1.57 2.77 -16.79
C ARG A 91 -1.55 1.50 -15.94
N LEU A 92 -2.55 1.30 -15.09
CA LEU A 92 -2.65 0.10 -14.26
C LEU A 92 -2.67 -1.18 -15.11
N ASN A 93 -3.44 -1.21 -16.20
CA ASN A 93 -3.54 -2.37 -17.08
C ASN A 93 -2.28 -2.61 -17.92
N HIS A 94 -1.49 -1.57 -18.19
CA HIS A 94 -0.27 -1.65 -19.01
C HIS A 94 1.00 -1.88 -18.18
N GLU A 95 1.11 -1.30 -16.99
CA GLU A 95 2.32 -1.35 -16.16
C GLU A 95 2.30 -2.51 -15.16
N PHE A 96 1.13 -3.11 -14.90
CA PHE A 96 0.97 -4.11 -13.85
C PHE A 96 0.33 -5.40 -14.35
N VAL A 97 0.90 -6.51 -13.90
CA VAL A 97 0.29 -7.84 -14.02
C VAL A 97 -0.57 -8.08 -12.79
N ARG A 98 -1.85 -8.35 -13.03
CA ARG A 98 -2.78 -8.75 -11.96
C ARG A 98 -2.43 -10.17 -11.53
N LEU A 99 -2.29 -10.35 -10.22
CA LEU A 99 -2.16 -11.68 -9.64
C LEU A 99 -3.55 -12.12 -9.20
N ASP A 100 -3.87 -13.41 -9.27
CA ASP A 100 -5.16 -13.98 -8.87
C ASP A 100 -5.37 -14.03 -7.34
N ALA A 101 -4.84 -13.04 -6.62
CA ALA A 101 -5.21 -12.76 -5.23
C ALA A 101 -5.87 -11.40 -5.13
N ARG A 102 -6.97 -11.37 -4.39
CA ARG A 102 -7.64 -10.15 -3.95
C ARG A 102 -7.53 -10.07 -2.44
N ILE A 103 -7.15 -8.91 -1.92
CA ILE A 103 -7.26 -8.64 -0.49
C ILE A 103 -8.73 -8.54 -0.16
N ALA A 104 -9.17 -9.22 0.91
CA ALA A 104 -10.57 -9.16 1.30
C ALA A 104 -10.95 -7.71 1.68
N PRO A 105 -12.17 -7.25 1.37
CA PRO A 105 -12.56 -5.85 1.58
C PRO A 105 -12.35 -5.33 3.01
N SER A 106 -12.50 -6.19 4.02
CA SER A 106 -12.24 -5.87 5.42
C SER A 106 -10.78 -5.47 5.68
N PHE A 107 -9.81 -6.14 5.06
CA PHE A 107 -8.40 -5.80 5.18
C PHE A 107 -8.07 -4.50 4.44
N VAL A 108 -8.66 -4.26 3.27
CA VAL A 108 -8.49 -2.97 2.56
C VAL A 108 -8.99 -1.81 3.43
N LYS A 109 -10.14 -1.98 4.10
CA LYS A 109 -10.67 -0.99 5.04
C LYS A 109 -9.69 -0.71 6.19
N ASP A 110 -9.07 -1.74 6.76
CA ASP A 110 -8.06 -1.59 7.82
C ASP A 110 -6.81 -0.84 7.34
N ILE A 111 -6.29 -1.20 6.16
CA ILE A 111 -5.16 -0.52 5.51
C ILE A 111 -5.47 0.97 5.31
N VAL A 112 -6.64 1.29 4.74
CA VAL A 112 -7.07 2.68 4.47
C VAL A 112 -7.27 3.46 5.78
N SER A 113 -7.81 2.84 6.82
CA SER A 113 -7.97 3.45 8.14
C SER A 113 -6.62 3.83 8.75
N ARG A 114 -5.64 2.92 8.73
CA ARG A 114 -4.28 3.18 9.22
C ARG A 114 -3.56 4.24 8.38
N PHE A 115 -3.73 4.21 7.06
CA PHE A 115 -3.21 5.25 6.17
C PHE A 115 -3.77 6.64 6.53
N SER A 116 -5.09 6.73 6.71
CA SER A 116 -5.76 7.98 7.11
C SER A 116 -5.23 8.50 8.44
N THR A 117 -4.98 7.59 9.40
CA THR A 117 -4.40 7.93 10.71
C THR A 117 -2.97 8.46 10.58
N PHE A 118 -2.16 7.85 9.70
CA PHE A 118 -0.77 8.29 9.46
C PHE A 118 -0.71 9.71 8.87
N TYR A 119 -1.62 10.07 7.97
CA TYR A 119 -1.67 11.40 7.35
C TYR A 119 -2.48 12.44 8.13
N ALA A 120 -3.36 12.05 9.04
CA ALA A 120 -4.11 12.97 9.90
C ALA A 120 -3.25 13.71 10.95
N ARG A 121 -1.92 13.57 10.90
CA ARG A 121 -0.99 14.25 11.80
C ARG A 121 -0.99 15.74 11.47
N GLN A 122 -1.33 16.56 12.45
CA GLN A 122 -1.34 18.02 12.31
C GLN A 122 0.06 18.55 11.98
N GLY A 123 0.14 19.29 10.89
CA GLY A 123 1.27 20.11 10.50
C GLY A 123 0.87 20.89 9.26
N GLN A 124 0.71 22.21 9.36
CA GLN A 124 0.69 23.05 8.17
C GLN A 124 2.06 22.92 7.50
N PRO A 125 2.13 22.74 6.16
CA PRO A 125 3.40 22.83 5.47
C PRO A 125 3.97 24.24 5.73
N VAL A 126 5.17 24.29 6.31
CA VAL A 126 5.96 25.53 6.32
C VAL A 126 6.50 25.66 4.89
N ILE A 127 5.85 26.49 4.10
CA ILE A 127 6.36 26.89 2.78
C ILE A 127 7.35 28.02 3.09
N GLU A 128 8.65 27.71 3.08
CA GLU A 128 9.65 28.78 3.03
C GLU A 128 9.61 29.36 1.62
N GLU A 129 9.11 30.58 1.49
CA GLU A 129 9.27 31.37 0.26
C GLU A 129 10.74 31.75 0.15
N SER A 130 11.41 31.27 -0.90
CA SER A 130 12.78 31.62 -1.27
C SER A 130 12.84 32.81 -2.23
#